data_AF-A0A2N5KY43-F1
#
_entry.id   AF-A0A2N5KY43-F1
#
_cell.length_a   1.000
_cell.length_b   1.000
_cell.length_c   1.000
_cell.angle_alpha   90.00
_cell.angle_beta   90.00
_cell.angle_gamma   90.00
#
_symmetry.space_group_name_H-M   'P 1'
#
loop_
_entity.id
_entity.type
_entity.pdbx_description
1 polymer ?
#
loop_
_entity_poly.entity_id
_entity_poly.type
_entity_poly.pdbx_seq_one_letter_code
_entity_poly.pdbx_strand_id
1 'polypeptide(L)'
;MKQMMTVDQLIQHMNKKGIKFELCTEEEAKVFLKETMYYFKVAAYRQLYPKILEGNRKGQYQKLDFAYLKELYNIDASIRNMIRDMCLDIETQIKVKLINSTTQNENEDGYSLVKNYLTSEDKNFHTLKNIQQHKSGEYCRNLIKKYYPFFPIWVLVELISFGTLLHICQYYEDSYKEEIIPKNKFMNIIRDLRNATSHNNCLINNIAEKMDESKHPDIEITNFIKRLNIVSTQTRRKQLRKKFVYNIVVLLFVYCSLIPIEAKRNRIRQLKELMDSISTNDEFFKSNPQITSVNNFFNKLIDKLAEEC
;
A
#
# COMPACT_ATOMS: atom_id res chain seq x y z
N MET A 1 17.46 26.83 8.40
CA MET A 1 17.22 25.82 7.35
C MET A 1 18.44 24.91 7.24
N LYS A 2 18.29 23.60 6.94
CA LYS A 2 19.44 22.71 6.71
C LYS A 2 19.96 22.91 5.28
N GLN A 3 21.28 22.98 5.11
CA GLN A 3 21.91 23.05 3.79
C GLN A 3 21.82 21.71 3.05
N MET A 4 21.66 21.77 1.73
CA MET A 4 21.67 20.60 0.85
C MET A 4 23.09 20.04 0.77
N MET A 5 23.23 18.73 0.89
CA MET A 5 24.53 18.04 0.84
C MET A 5 24.74 17.39 -0.54
N THR A 6 25.97 17.43 -1.05
CA THR A 6 26.39 16.63 -2.21
C THR A 6 26.47 15.14 -1.85
N VAL A 7 26.55 14.27 -2.85
CA VAL A 7 26.67 12.81 -2.61
C VAL A 7 27.93 12.48 -1.81
N ASP A 8 29.08 13.09 -2.10
CA ASP A 8 30.30 12.87 -1.30
C ASP A 8 30.13 13.35 0.15
N GLN A 9 29.47 14.49 0.36
CA GLN A 9 29.13 14.96 1.71
C GLN A 9 28.16 14.01 2.43
N LEU A 10 27.25 13.36 1.70
CA LEU A 10 26.33 12.36 2.25
C LEU A 10 27.06 11.08 2.66
N ILE A 11 28.06 10.62 1.90
CA ILE A 11 28.93 9.49 2.29
C ILE A 11 29.66 9.82 3.59
N GLN A 12 30.31 10.99 3.66
CA GLN A 12 30.96 11.45 4.89
C GLN A 12 29.98 11.58 6.07
N HIS A 13 28.77 12.05 5.81
CA HIS A 13 27.72 12.14 6.83
C HIS A 13 27.33 10.76 7.35
N MET A 14 27.17 9.76 6.48
CA MET A 14 26.86 8.39 6.84
C MET A 14 27.97 7.75 7.68
N ASN A 15 29.24 7.93 7.27
CA ASN A 15 30.41 7.50 8.05
C ASN A 15 30.41 8.10 9.46
N LYS A 16 30.18 9.42 9.58
CA LYS A 16 30.06 10.10 10.89
C LYS A 16 28.91 9.58 11.75
N LYS A 17 27.87 9.03 11.13
CA LYS A 17 26.74 8.37 11.80
C LYS A 17 26.98 6.89 12.10
N GLY A 18 28.17 6.35 11.80
CA GLY A 18 28.53 4.96 12.05
C GLY A 18 27.90 3.97 11.07
N ILE A 19 27.42 4.44 9.91
CA ILE A 19 27.02 3.57 8.81
C ILE A 19 28.29 3.11 8.09
N LYS A 20 28.39 1.80 7.84
CA LYS A 20 29.53 1.14 7.21
C LYS A 20 29.34 0.97 5.71
N PHE A 21 30.46 0.75 5.03
CA PHE A 21 30.56 0.50 3.58
C PHE A 21 31.44 -0.73 3.33
N GLU A 22 31.25 -1.76 4.17
CA GLU A 22 32.02 -3.01 4.17
C GLU A 22 31.44 -4.01 3.14
N LEU A 23 30.11 -4.04 2.99
CA LEU A 23 29.42 -4.91 2.03
C LEU A 23 29.02 -4.19 0.74
N CYS A 24 28.94 -2.86 0.78
CA CYS A 24 28.77 -2.00 -0.38
C CYS A 24 29.75 -0.84 -0.23
N THR A 25 30.68 -0.74 -1.17
CA THR A 25 31.74 0.26 -1.15
C THR A 25 31.18 1.67 -1.24
N GLU A 26 31.97 2.67 -0.83
CA GLU A 26 31.56 4.07 -0.96
C GLU A 26 31.26 4.45 -2.42
N GLU A 27 32.03 3.95 -3.38
CA GLU A 27 31.81 4.26 -4.81
C GLU A 27 30.50 3.63 -5.34
N GLU A 28 30.22 2.37 -4.99
CA GLU A 28 28.92 1.75 -5.32
C GLU A 28 27.75 2.51 -4.68
N ALA A 29 27.92 2.94 -3.43
CA ALA A 29 26.92 3.75 -2.74
C ALA A 29 26.71 5.11 -3.41
N LYS A 30 27.78 5.77 -3.87
CA LYS A 30 27.69 7.03 -4.62
C LYS A 30 26.93 6.84 -5.94
N VAL A 31 27.25 5.79 -6.70
CA VAL A 31 26.54 5.47 -7.96
C VAL A 31 25.06 5.25 -7.67
N PHE A 32 24.73 4.42 -6.68
CA PHE A 32 23.34 4.17 -6.29
C PHE A 32 22.60 5.46 -5.90
N LEU A 33 23.26 6.36 -5.15
CA LEU A 33 22.68 7.63 -4.71
C LEU A 33 22.53 8.67 -5.82
N LYS A 34 23.27 8.53 -6.92
CA LYS A 34 23.21 9.42 -8.09
C LYS A 34 22.19 8.93 -9.13
N GLU A 35 22.16 7.63 -9.38
CA GLU A 35 21.50 7.07 -10.56
C GLU A 35 20.24 6.28 -10.22
N THR A 36 20.16 5.68 -9.03
CA THR A 36 19.05 4.80 -8.66
C THR A 36 18.08 5.43 -7.68
N MET A 37 18.57 6.04 -6.60
CA MET A 37 17.69 6.56 -5.54
C MET A 37 18.33 7.67 -4.71
N TYR A 38 17.57 8.70 -4.34
CA TYR A 38 18.09 9.79 -3.51
C TYR A 38 18.17 9.42 -2.01
N TYR A 39 19.14 10.02 -1.32
CA TYR A 39 19.49 9.68 0.07
C TYR A 39 18.33 9.71 1.05
N PHE A 40 17.41 10.68 0.95
CA PHE A 40 16.30 10.79 1.90
C PHE A 40 15.42 9.53 1.95
N LYS A 41 15.20 8.85 0.82
CA LYS A 41 14.47 7.57 0.78
C LYS A 41 15.25 6.44 1.42
N VAL A 42 16.50 6.26 1.01
CA VAL A 42 17.36 5.16 1.51
C VAL A 42 17.61 5.32 3.01
N ALA A 43 17.83 6.55 3.46
CA ALA A 43 18.02 6.88 4.86
C ALA A 43 16.74 6.76 5.71
N ALA A 44 15.56 6.48 5.15
CA ALA A 44 14.39 6.18 5.96
C ALA A 44 14.56 4.85 6.71
N TYR A 45 15.16 3.84 6.06
CA TYR A 45 15.29 2.49 6.60
C TYR A 45 16.26 2.36 7.77
N ARG A 46 17.12 3.37 8.00
CA ARG A 46 17.99 3.42 9.19
C ARG A 46 17.21 3.41 10.51
N GLN A 47 15.91 3.77 10.48
CA GLN A 47 15.02 3.71 11.65
C GLN A 47 14.87 2.28 12.19
N LEU A 48 15.12 1.26 11.36
CA LEU A 48 15.07 -0.15 11.72
C LEU A 48 16.31 -0.62 12.49
N TYR A 49 17.35 0.23 12.60
CA TYR A 49 18.61 -0.11 13.24
C TYR A 49 18.81 0.69 14.53
N PRO A 50 19.21 0.03 15.63
CA PRO A 50 19.44 0.70 16.89
C PRO A 50 20.66 1.64 16.82
N LYS A 51 20.66 2.62 17.71
CA LYS A 51 21.81 3.52 17.93
C LYS A 51 22.51 3.16 19.23
N ILE A 52 23.81 3.44 19.27
CA ILE A 52 24.64 3.33 20.47
C ILE A 52 24.15 4.38 21.49
N LEU A 53 23.82 3.94 22.70
CA LEU A 53 23.20 4.81 23.73
C LEU A 53 24.23 5.55 24.58
N GLU A 54 25.43 4.99 24.74
CA GLU A 54 26.44 5.47 25.70
C GLU A 54 27.87 5.41 25.12
N GLY A 55 28.80 6.12 25.77
CA GLY A 55 30.21 6.19 25.38
C GLY A 55 30.51 7.13 24.20
N ASN A 56 31.76 7.10 23.72
CA ASN A 56 32.29 8.04 22.72
C ASN A 56 31.60 7.98 21.35
N ARG A 57 30.89 6.88 21.05
CA ARG A 57 30.14 6.68 19.80
C ARG A 57 28.63 6.90 19.96
N LYS A 58 28.19 7.50 21.07
CA LYS A 58 26.78 7.76 21.35
C LYS A 58 26.08 8.43 20.16
N GLY A 59 24.94 7.89 19.76
CA GLY A 59 24.12 8.37 18.65
C GLY A 59 24.50 7.85 17.26
N GLN A 60 25.60 7.09 17.12
CA GLN A 60 25.91 6.34 15.89
C GLN A 60 25.08 5.07 15.79
N TYR A 61 24.85 4.58 14.57
CA TYR A 61 24.16 3.31 14.33
C TYR A 61 25.01 2.11 14.73
N GLN A 62 24.36 1.08 15.25
CA GLN A 62 24.99 -0.19 15.60
C GLN A 62 24.83 -1.18 14.44
N LYS A 63 25.95 -1.73 13.95
CA LYS A 63 25.99 -2.80 12.93
C LYS A 63 25.14 -2.48 11.68
N LEU A 64 25.21 -1.24 11.20
CA LEU A 64 24.48 -0.82 10.01
C LEU A 64 25.47 -0.60 8.86
N ASP A 65 25.30 -1.37 7.80
CA ASP A 65 25.99 -1.18 6.52
C ASP A 65 25.05 -0.53 5.49
N PHE A 66 25.59 0.26 4.55
CA PHE A 66 24.82 0.83 3.45
C PHE A 66 24.16 -0.25 2.57
N ALA A 67 24.80 -1.40 2.39
CA ALA A 67 24.23 -2.54 1.66
C ALA A 67 22.85 -2.96 2.23
N TYR A 68 22.67 -2.87 3.55
CA TYR A 68 21.42 -3.22 4.20
C TYR A 68 20.31 -2.23 3.88
N LEU A 69 20.63 -0.94 3.83
CA LEU A 69 19.68 0.10 3.45
C LEU A 69 19.26 -0.02 1.98
N LYS A 70 20.22 -0.35 1.11
CA LYS A 70 19.98 -0.62 -0.31
C LYS A 70 19.05 -1.84 -0.49
N GLU A 71 19.30 -2.92 0.23
CA GLU A 71 18.47 -4.12 0.14
C GLU A 71 17.06 -3.91 0.69
N LEU A 72 16.91 -3.19 1.82
CA LEU A 72 15.59 -2.82 2.34
C LEU A 72 14.81 -1.95 1.36
N TYR A 73 15.48 -1.04 0.67
CA TYR A 73 14.85 -0.25 -0.38
C TYR A 73 14.30 -1.12 -1.51
N ASN A 74 15.07 -2.13 -1.96
CA ASN A 74 14.66 -3.05 -3.01
C ASN A 74 13.47 -3.92 -2.57
N ILE A 75 13.53 -4.48 -1.36
CA ILE A 75 12.43 -5.28 -0.79
C ILE A 75 11.16 -4.44 -0.66
N ASP A 76 11.28 -3.22 -0.11
CA ASP A 76 10.14 -2.30 -0.01
C ASP A 76 9.57 -1.99 -1.40
N ALA A 77 10.40 -1.84 -2.43
CA ALA A 77 9.93 -1.61 -3.79
C ALA A 77 9.13 -2.79 -4.34
N SER A 78 9.62 -4.02 -4.16
CA SER A 78 8.89 -5.22 -4.59
C SER A 78 7.56 -5.38 -3.84
N ILE A 79 7.54 -5.14 -2.53
CA ILE A 79 6.32 -5.15 -1.72
C ILE A 79 5.35 -4.04 -2.18
N ARG A 80 5.85 -2.82 -2.42
CA ARG A 80 5.03 -1.70 -2.91
C ARG A 80 4.37 -2.02 -4.25
N ASN A 81 5.10 -2.65 -5.17
CA ASN A 81 4.55 -3.04 -6.47
C ASN A 81 3.44 -4.09 -6.31
N MET A 82 3.65 -5.11 -5.47
CA MET A 82 2.62 -6.12 -5.19
C MET A 82 1.36 -5.49 -4.56
N ILE A 83 1.52 -4.61 -3.58
CA ILE A 83 0.40 -3.90 -2.96
C ILE A 83 -0.33 -3.01 -3.97
N ARG A 84 0.42 -2.31 -4.83
CA ARG A 84 -0.14 -1.46 -5.88
C ARG A 84 -1.05 -2.28 -6.80
N ASP A 85 -0.54 -3.40 -7.27
CA ASP A 85 -1.29 -4.28 -8.17
C ASP A 85 -2.55 -4.84 -7.50
N MET A 86 -2.45 -5.27 -6.24
CA MET A 86 -3.63 -5.71 -5.47
C MET A 86 -4.67 -4.59 -5.29
N CYS A 87 -4.24 -3.34 -5.09
CA CYS A 87 -5.15 -2.20 -4.99
C CYS A 87 -5.83 -1.91 -6.34
N LEU A 88 -5.12 -2.06 -7.46
CA LEU A 88 -5.68 -1.91 -8.81
C LEU A 88 -6.71 -3.01 -9.11
N ASP A 89 -6.45 -4.25 -8.71
CA ASP A 89 -7.41 -5.35 -8.83
C ASP A 89 -8.69 -5.04 -8.03
N ILE A 90 -8.57 -4.54 -6.79
CA ILE A 90 -9.72 -4.14 -5.95
C ILE A 90 -10.51 -3.01 -6.62
N GLU A 91 -9.83 -1.95 -7.07
CA GLU A 91 -10.47 -0.83 -7.76
C GLU A 91 -11.23 -1.30 -9.00
N THR A 92 -10.61 -2.15 -9.82
CA THR A 92 -11.23 -2.75 -11.01
C THR A 92 -12.47 -3.56 -10.64
N GLN A 93 -12.38 -4.40 -9.59
CA GLN A 93 -13.51 -5.23 -9.17
C GLN A 93 -14.68 -4.38 -8.64
N ILE A 94 -14.40 -3.28 -7.94
CA ILE A 94 -15.43 -2.33 -7.49
C ILE A 94 -16.13 -1.71 -8.69
N LYS A 95 -15.38 -1.27 -9.72
CA LYS A 95 -15.98 -0.75 -10.96
C LYS A 95 -16.87 -1.79 -11.64
N VAL A 96 -16.38 -3.03 -11.79
CA VAL A 96 -17.16 -4.13 -12.39
C VAL A 96 -18.48 -4.33 -11.65
N LYS A 97 -18.45 -4.38 -10.31
CA LYS A 97 -19.67 -4.52 -9.50
C LYS A 97 -20.63 -3.34 -9.71
N LEU A 98 -20.14 -2.11 -9.59
CA LEU A 98 -20.97 -0.91 -9.77
C LEU A 98 -21.64 -0.88 -11.15
N ILE A 99 -20.88 -1.16 -12.22
CA ILE A 99 -21.41 -1.16 -13.58
C ILE A 99 -22.42 -2.29 -13.79
N ASN A 100 -22.15 -3.49 -13.29
CA ASN A 100 -23.07 -4.61 -13.41
C ASN A 100 -24.38 -4.35 -12.67
N SER A 101 -24.32 -3.86 -11.42
CA SER A 101 -25.51 -3.49 -10.64
C SER A 101 -26.31 -2.39 -11.35
N THR A 102 -25.64 -1.36 -11.86
CA THR A 102 -26.32 -0.29 -12.62
C THR A 102 -26.97 -0.83 -13.90
N THR A 103 -26.33 -1.78 -14.59
CA THR A 103 -26.86 -2.37 -15.83
C THR A 103 -28.06 -3.28 -15.58
N GLN A 104 -28.11 -3.92 -14.41
CA GLN A 104 -29.21 -4.81 -14.02
C GLN A 104 -30.38 -4.07 -13.37
N ASN A 105 -30.21 -2.79 -13.04
CA ASN A 105 -31.24 -1.97 -12.44
C ASN A 105 -32.14 -1.34 -13.51
N GLU A 106 -33.38 -1.81 -13.61
CA GLU A 106 -34.37 -1.32 -14.59
C GLU A 106 -34.70 0.18 -14.45
N ASN A 107 -34.40 0.78 -13.30
CA ASN A 107 -34.64 2.21 -13.06
C ASN A 107 -33.48 3.11 -13.52
N GLU A 108 -32.37 2.54 -13.99
CA GLU A 108 -31.16 3.28 -14.33
C GLU A 108 -30.80 3.18 -15.82
N ASP A 109 -30.40 4.30 -16.40
CA ASP A 109 -29.86 4.42 -17.76
C ASP A 109 -28.34 4.67 -17.77
N GLY A 110 -27.72 4.66 -16.58
CA GLY A 110 -26.31 4.98 -16.35
C GLY A 110 -25.94 6.46 -16.42
N TYR A 111 -26.83 7.35 -16.88
CA TYR A 111 -26.65 8.81 -16.83
C TYR A 111 -27.33 9.40 -15.61
N SER A 112 -28.49 8.87 -15.24
CA SER A 112 -29.33 9.31 -14.13
C SER A 112 -28.61 9.19 -12.80
N LEU A 113 -27.94 8.06 -12.51
CA LEU A 113 -27.03 7.90 -11.37
C LEU A 113 -26.05 9.07 -11.24
N VAL A 114 -25.31 9.36 -12.31
CA VAL A 114 -24.26 10.39 -12.30
C VAL A 114 -24.87 11.77 -12.10
N LYS A 115 -25.96 12.08 -12.80
CA LYS A 115 -26.66 13.37 -12.67
C LYS A 115 -27.19 13.57 -11.25
N ASN A 116 -27.82 12.54 -10.67
CA ASN A 116 -28.41 12.61 -9.33
C ASN A 116 -27.31 12.72 -8.27
N TYR A 117 -26.23 11.95 -8.39
CA TYR A 117 -25.05 12.07 -7.53
C TYR A 117 -24.44 13.47 -7.58
N LEU A 118 -24.18 14.02 -8.78
CA LEU A 118 -23.54 15.33 -8.92
C LEU A 118 -24.41 16.47 -8.38
N THR A 119 -25.74 16.35 -8.47
CA THR A 119 -26.65 17.40 -7.97
C THR A 119 -26.92 17.31 -6.47
N SER A 120 -26.97 16.11 -5.91
CA SER A 120 -27.27 15.88 -4.48
C SER A 120 -26.01 15.97 -3.60
N GLU A 121 -24.95 15.26 -3.99
CA GLU A 121 -23.76 15.02 -3.16
C GLU A 121 -22.57 15.92 -3.53
N ASP A 122 -22.41 16.29 -4.81
CA ASP A 122 -21.31 17.15 -5.28
C ASP A 122 -21.80 18.54 -5.72
N LYS A 123 -22.49 19.24 -4.82
CA LYS A 123 -23.17 20.53 -5.09
C LYS A 123 -22.28 21.62 -5.73
N ASN A 124 -20.97 21.57 -5.47
CA ASN A 124 -19.98 22.50 -6.03
C ASN A 124 -19.31 22.00 -7.32
N PHE A 125 -19.73 20.83 -7.81
CA PHE A 125 -19.19 20.11 -8.96
C PHE A 125 -17.67 19.96 -8.90
N HIS A 126 -17.14 19.61 -7.73
CA HIS A 126 -15.71 19.37 -7.53
C HIS A 126 -15.19 18.25 -8.43
N THR A 127 -15.99 17.19 -8.62
CA THR A 127 -15.69 16.07 -9.51
C THR A 127 -15.48 16.55 -10.94
N LEU A 128 -16.42 17.34 -11.48
CA LEU A 128 -16.32 17.86 -12.84
C LEU A 128 -15.14 18.83 -12.99
N LYS A 129 -14.90 19.70 -11.99
CA LYS A 129 -13.75 20.61 -11.97
C LYS A 129 -12.42 19.85 -12.00
N ASN A 130 -12.30 18.79 -11.21
CA ASN A 130 -11.10 17.95 -11.19
C ASN A 130 -10.88 17.24 -12.53
N ILE A 131 -11.92 16.66 -13.12
CA ILE A 131 -11.85 16.04 -14.46
C ILE A 131 -11.39 17.08 -15.51
N GLN A 132 -11.95 18.29 -15.47
CA GLN A 132 -11.63 19.35 -16.42
C GLN A 132 -10.17 19.81 -16.34
N GLN A 133 -9.53 19.74 -15.17
CA GLN A 133 -8.10 20.04 -15.02
C GLN A 133 -7.21 19.05 -15.80
N HIS A 134 -7.70 17.84 -16.06
CA HIS A 134 -6.98 16.81 -16.81
C HIS A 134 -7.32 16.76 -18.30
N LYS A 135 -8.05 17.76 -18.83
CA LYS A 135 -8.47 17.81 -20.26
C LYS A 135 -7.32 17.77 -21.27
N SER A 136 -6.12 18.17 -20.86
CA SER A 136 -4.91 18.13 -21.69
C SER A 136 -4.13 16.81 -21.57
N GLY A 137 -4.55 15.89 -20.70
CA GLY A 137 -3.90 14.59 -20.51
C GLY A 137 -4.18 13.65 -21.68
N GLU A 138 -3.13 13.07 -22.27
CA GLU A 138 -3.21 12.27 -23.49
C GLU A 138 -4.16 11.06 -23.35
N TYR A 139 -4.16 10.42 -22.18
CA TYR A 139 -4.91 9.19 -21.94
C TYR A 139 -6.41 9.42 -21.63
N CYS A 140 -6.82 10.63 -21.27
CA CYS A 140 -8.20 10.94 -20.86
C CYS A 140 -8.88 12.00 -21.75
N ARG A 141 -8.12 12.76 -22.56
CA ARG A 141 -8.62 13.87 -23.39
C ARG A 141 -9.82 13.48 -24.24
N ASN A 142 -9.78 12.33 -24.90
CA ASN A 142 -10.83 11.92 -25.84
C ASN A 142 -12.16 11.62 -25.12
N LEU A 143 -12.10 10.99 -23.94
CA LEU A 143 -13.28 10.74 -23.11
C LEU A 143 -13.86 12.06 -22.60
N ILE A 144 -13.02 12.95 -22.07
CA ILE A 144 -13.46 14.26 -21.56
C ILE A 144 -14.09 15.08 -22.69
N LYS A 145 -13.45 15.17 -23.86
CA LYS A 145 -13.98 15.92 -25.01
C LYS A 145 -15.35 15.40 -25.48
N LYS A 146 -15.57 14.09 -25.42
CA LYS A 146 -16.81 13.46 -25.91
C LYS A 146 -17.97 13.61 -24.92
N TYR A 147 -17.72 13.46 -23.62
CA TYR A 147 -18.78 13.29 -22.63
C TYR A 147 -18.95 14.48 -21.67
N TYR A 148 -18.00 15.42 -21.59
CA TYR A 148 -18.15 16.55 -20.66
C TYR A 148 -19.31 17.48 -21.06
N PRO A 149 -20.18 17.92 -20.12
CA PRO A 149 -20.19 17.62 -18.68
C PRO A 149 -21.08 16.42 -18.29
N PHE A 150 -21.75 15.77 -19.25
CA PHE A 150 -22.75 14.72 -19.04
C PHE A 150 -22.14 13.31 -19.23
N PHE A 151 -21.52 12.80 -18.17
CA PHE A 151 -20.87 11.50 -18.20
C PHE A 151 -21.86 10.38 -17.84
N PRO A 152 -21.92 9.28 -18.61
CA PRO A 152 -22.47 8.04 -18.10
C PRO A 152 -21.50 7.38 -17.12
N ILE A 153 -22.01 6.53 -16.24
CA ILE A 153 -21.21 5.93 -15.15
C ILE A 153 -19.99 5.15 -15.66
N TRP A 154 -20.12 4.39 -16.76
CA TRP A 154 -19.02 3.59 -17.34
C TRP A 154 -17.88 4.44 -17.93
N VAL A 155 -18.13 5.72 -18.22
CA VAL A 155 -17.08 6.67 -18.60
C VAL A 155 -16.55 7.38 -17.37
N LEU A 156 -17.44 7.79 -16.45
CA LEU A 156 -17.05 8.55 -15.27
C LEU A 156 -16.04 7.78 -14.41
N VAL A 157 -16.26 6.47 -14.19
CA VAL A 157 -15.36 5.64 -13.36
C VAL A 157 -13.94 5.53 -13.92
N GLU A 158 -13.71 5.86 -15.19
CA GLU A 158 -12.37 5.90 -15.80
C GLU A 158 -11.65 7.24 -15.62
N LEU A 159 -12.36 8.26 -15.15
CA LEU A 159 -11.85 9.64 -15.04
C LEU A 159 -11.72 10.14 -13.61
N ILE A 160 -12.32 9.44 -12.65
CA ILE A 160 -12.39 9.87 -11.25
C ILE A 160 -11.33 9.20 -10.38
N SER A 161 -11.05 9.82 -9.24
CA SER A 161 -10.17 9.22 -8.23
C SER A 161 -10.82 8.01 -7.55
N PHE A 162 -10.01 7.12 -6.98
CA PHE A 162 -10.49 6.02 -6.15
C PHE A 162 -11.41 6.50 -5.01
N GLY A 163 -11.11 7.64 -4.38
CA GLY A 163 -11.95 8.21 -3.32
C GLY A 163 -13.34 8.64 -3.82
N THR A 164 -13.41 9.22 -5.01
CA THR A 164 -14.68 9.59 -5.65
C THR A 164 -15.47 8.35 -6.05
N LEU A 165 -14.80 7.30 -6.55
CA LEU A 165 -15.44 6.02 -6.86
C LEU A 165 -16.13 5.42 -5.63
N LEU A 166 -15.44 5.37 -4.48
CA LEU A 166 -16.02 4.89 -3.23
C LEU A 166 -17.26 5.69 -2.79
N HIS A 167 -17.24 7.01 -3.01
CA HIS A 167 -18.37 7.87 -2.67
C HIS A 167 -19.59 7.63 -3.57
N ILE A 168 -19.37 7.43 -4.87
CA ILE A 168 -20.43 7.08 -5.81
C ILE A 168 -20.99 5.69 -5.49
N CYS A 169 -20.15 4.71 -5.13
CA CYS A 169 -20.62 3.41 -4.67
C CYS A 169 -21.51 3.53 -3.43
N GLN A 170 -21.09 4.31 -2.42
CA GLN A 170 -21.90 4.56 -1.22
C GLN A 170 -23.25 5.20 -1.59
N TYR A 171 -23.25 6.21 -2.47
CA TYR A 171 -24.47 6.84 -2.96
C TYR A 171 -25.41 5.85 -3.66
N TYR A 172 -24.87 4.95 -4.49
CA TYR A 172 -25.64 3.89 -5.13
C TYR A 172 -26.25 2.92 -4.10
N GLU A 173 -25.44 2.46 -3.14
CA GLU A 173 -25.87 1.57 -2.05
C GLU A 173 -27.01 2.20 -1.24
N ASP A 174 -26.91 3.49 -0.93
CA ASP A 174 -27.93 4.21 -0.17
C ASP A 174 -29.21 4.43 -0.97
N SER A 175 -29.10 4.64 -2.28
CA SER A 175 -30.22 4.90 -3.18
C SER A 175 -31.03 3.63 -3.49
N TYR A 176 -30.35 2.51 -3.75
CA TYR A 176 -30.99 1.28 -4.23
C TYR A 176 -30.98 0.13 -3.21
N LYS A 177 -30.35 0.32 -2.03
CA LYS A 177 -30.23 -0.70 -0.97
C LYS A 177 -29.55 -1.99 -1.44
N GLU A 178 -28.63 -1.87 -2.39
CA GLU A 178 -27.85 -2.96 -2.96
C GLU A 178 -26.37 -2.75 -2.65
N GLU A 179 -25.71 -3.74 -2.03
CA GLU A 179 -24.30 -3.64 -1.61
C GLU A 179 -23.32 -3.81 -2.79
N ILE A 180 -22.47 -2.82 -3.03
CA ILE A 180 -21.41 -2.86 -4.04
C ILE A 180 -20.08 -3.26 -3.39
N ILE A 181 -19.75 -2.64 -2.25
CA ILE A 181 -18.49 -2.78 -1.54
C ILE A 181 -18.74 -3.45 -0.19
N PRO A 182 -18.71 -4.79 -0.13
CA PRO A 182 -18.67 -5.49 1.14
C PRO A 182 -17.50 -4.97 1.97
N LYS A 183 -17.78 -4.69 3.25
CA LYS A 183 -16.78 -4.23 4.23
C LYS A 183 -16.21 -2.85 3.92
N ASN A 184 -17.04 -1.92 3.43
CA ASN A 184 -16.66 -0.53 3.11
C ASN A 184 -15.84 0.18 4.22
N LYS A 185 -16.06 -0.15 5.51
CA LYS A 185 -15.28 0.41 6.64
C LYS A 185 -13.75 0.25 6.52
N PHE A 186 -13.25 -0.70 5.72
CA PHE A 186 -11.82 -0.91 5.50
C PHE A 186 -11.25 -0.15 4.30
N MET A 187 -12.08 0.46 3.44
CA MET A 187 -11.64 1.08 2.19
C MET A 187 -10.73 2.28 2.40
N ASN A 188 -10.83 2.97 3.53
CA ASN A 188 -9.89 4.05 3.88
C ASN A 188 -8.45 3.53 3.97
N ILE A 189 -8.24 2.33 4.53
CA ILE A 189 -6.90 1.71 4.62
C ILE A 189 -6.40 1.32 3.21
N ILE A 190 -7.29 0.79 2.37
CA ILE A 190 -6.95 0.44 0.97
C ILE A 190 -6.56 1.69 0.19
N ARG A 191 -7.31 2.79 0.33
CA ARG A 191 -7.01 4.08 -0.28
C ARG A 191 -5.65 4.62 0.17
N ASP A 192 -5.34 4.53 1.46
CA ASP A 192 -4.06 4.98 2.00
C ASP A 192 -2.89 4.15 1.45
N LEU A 193 -3.05 2.82 1.34
CA LEU A 193 -2.05 1.94 0.72
C LEU A 193 -1.87 2.23 -0.78
N ARG A 194 -2.97 2.40 -1.53
CA ARG A 194 -2.95 2.76 -2.95
C ARG A 194 -2.20 4.08 -3.16
N ASN A 195 -2.45 5.08 -2.32
CA ASN A 195 -1.79 6.37 -2.43
C ASN A 195 -0.31 6.27 -2.03
N ALA A 196 0.00 5.57 -0.94
CA ALA A 196 1.37 5.39 -0.49
C ALA A 196 2.23 4.69 -1.56
N THR A 197 1.70 3.65 -2.21
CA THR A 197 2.39 2.95 -3.31
C THR A 197 2.51 3.81 -4.56
N SER A 198 1.45 4.54 -4.95
CA SER A 198 1.47 5.42 -6.14
C SER A 198 2.43 6.62 -6.00
N HIS A 199 2.62 7.12 -4.77
CA HIS A 199 3.61 8.16 -4.48
C HIS A 199 4.99 7.60 -4.08
N ASN A 200 5.16 6.27 -4.19
CA ASN A 200 6.40 5.56 -3.91
C ASN A 200 6.87 5.69 -2.43
N ASN A 201 5.99 5.95 -1.47
CA ASN A 201 6.34 6.12 -0.05
C ASN A 201 7.00 4.86 0.53
N CYS A 202 7.99 5.03 1.43
CA CYS A 202 8.58 3.90 2.15
C CYS A 202 7.52 3.25 3.06
N LEU A 203 7.28 1.94 2.91
CA LEU A 203 6.26 1.25 3.71
C LEU A 203 6.86 0.52 4.92
N ILE A 204 7.99 -0.16 4.73
CA ILE A 204 8.62 -1.00 5.76
C ILE A 204 9.55 -0.24 6.70
N ASN A 205 9.87 1.05 6.46
CA ASN A 205 10.78 1.79 7.35
C ASN A 205 10.24 1.89 8.80
N ASN A 206 8.92 1.73 8.98
CA ASN A 206 8.23 1.68 10.26
C ASN A 206 7.56 0.31 10.52
N ILE A 207 8.14 -0.79 10.05
CA ILE A 207 7.52 -2.13 10.13
C ILE A 207 7.13 -2.58 11.55
N ALA A 208 7.82 -2.04 12.57
CA ALA A 208 7.60 -2.34 13.98
C ALA A 208 6.72 -1.29 14.71
N GLU A 209 6.33 -0.21 14.03
CA GLU A 209 5.54 0.86 14.62
C GLU A 209 4.17 0.34 15.04
N LYS A 210 3.85 0.52 16.32
CA LYS A 210 2.58 0.10 16.89
C LYS A 210 1.49 1.12 16.61
N MET A 211 0.25 0.65 16.53
CA MET A 211 -0.94 1.49 16.60
C MET A 211 -0.95 2.26 17.93
N ASP A 212 -1.57 3.44 17.90
CA ASP A 212 -1.83 4.25 19.09
C ASP A 212 -2.49 3.40 20.19
N GLU A 213 -2.21 3.68 21.45
CA GLU A 213 -2.70 2.85 22.56
C GLU A 213 -4.23 2.80 22.66
N SER A 214 -4.90 3.85 22.19
CA SER A 214 -6.36 3.93 22.10
C SER A 214 -6.98 3.15 20.95
N LYS A 215 -6.16 2.64 20.01
CA LYS A 215 -6.62 1.91 18.83
C LYS A 215 -6.43 0.41 19.02
N HIS A 216 -7.45 -0.34 18.63
CA HIS A 216 -7.44 -1.80 18.64
C HIS A 216 -7.70 -2.35 17.24
N PRO A 217 -7.10 -3.51 16.91
CA PRO A 217 -7.45 -4.23 15.68
C PRO A 217 -8.95 -4.54 15.65
N ASP A 218 -9.57 -4.36 14.49
CA ASP A 218 -10.98 -4.71 14.30
C ASP A 218 -11.22 -6.21 14.57
N ILE A 219 -12.40 -6.53 15.12
CA ILE A 219 -12.77 -7.89 15.48
C ILE A 219 -12.84 -8.82 14.26
N GLU A 220 -13.27 -8.32 13.10
CA GLU A 220 -13.35 -9.10 11.86
C GLU A 220 -11.96 -9.50 11.38
N ILE A 221 -11.01 -8.56 11.44
CA ILE A 221 -9.60 -8.81 11.09
C ILE A 221 -8.96 -9.79 12.07
N THR A 222 -9.26 -9.64 13.35
CA THR A 222 -8.77 -10.56 14.39
C THR A 222 -9.33 -11.96 14.18
N ASN A 223 -10.61 -12.08 13.85
CA ASN A 223 -11.29 -13.35 13.60
C ASN A 223 -10.81 -14.00 12.30
N PHE A 224 -10.52 -13.21 11.26
CA PHE A 224 -9.91 -13.69 10.02
C PHE A 224 -8.59 -14.42 10.30
N ILE A 225 -7.66 -13.79 11.02
CA ILE A 225 -6.39 -14.45 11.38
C ILE A 225 -6.59 -15.61 12.36
N LYS A 226 -7.57 -15.52 13.27
CA LYS A 226 -7.90 -16.62 14.21
C LYS A 226 -8.39 -17.86 13.45
N ARG A 227 -9.23 -17.70 12.43
CA ARG A 227 -9.76 -18.79 11.58
C ARG A 227 -8.65 -19.54 10.87
N LEU A 228 -7.66 -18.82 10.35
CA LEU A 228 -6.53 -19.40 9.61
C LEU A 228 -5.62 -20.28 10.48
N ASN A 229 -5.67 -20.13 11.82
CA ASN A 229 -4.90 -20.91 12.80
C ASN A 229 -3.37 -20.99 12.52
N ILE A 230 -2.80 -19.94 11.94
CA ILE A 230 -1.38 -19.89 11.54
C ILE A 230 -0.41 -19.58 12.69
N VAL A 231 -0.90 -18.96 13.77
CA VAL A 231 -0.08 -18.51 14.91
C VAL A 231 -0.86 -18.53 16.23
N SER A 232 -0.13 -18.56 17.35
CA SER A 232 -0.71 -18.48 18.70
C SER A 232 -1.47 -17.17 18.93
N THR A 233 -2.39 -17.18 19.91
CA THR A 233 -3.16 -15.98 20.32
C THR A 233 -2.26 -14.81 20.72
N GLN A 234 -1.16 -15.08 21.43
CA GLN A 234 -0.22 -14.04 21.84
C GLN A 234 0.49 -13.42 20.64
N THR A 235 0.96 -14.25 19.69
CA THR A 235 1.61 -13.77 18.47
C THR A 235 0.64 -12.98 17.60
N ARG A 236 -0.60 -13.45 17.41
CA ARG A 236 -1.65 -12.71 16.69
C ARG A 236 -1.87 -11.32 17.27
N ARG A 237 -2.08 -11.21 18.58
CA ARG A 237 -2.27 -9.91 19.28
C ARG A 237 -1.06 -8.98 19.09
N LYS A 238 0.15 -9.52 19.21
CA LYS A 238 1.38 -8.75 19.05
C LYS A 238 1.56 -8.22 17.63
N GLN A 239 1.30 -9.05 16.61
CA GLN A 239 1.51 -8.68 15.21
C GLN A 239 0.43 -7.73 14.69
N LEU A 240 -0.85 -7.98 14.99
CA LEU A 240 -1.95 -7.11 14.55
C LEU A 240 -1.92 -5.72 15.17
N ARG A 241 -1.14 -5.50 16.24
CA ARG A 241 -0.90 -4.14 16.78
C ARG A 241 0.13 -3.34 15.99
N LYS A 242 0.88 -3.93 15.06
CA LYS A 242 1.82 -3.19 14.20
C LYS A 242 1.05 -2.59 13.03
N LYS A 243 1.17 -1.27 12.80
CA LYS A 243 0.40 -0.54 11.77
C LYS A 243 0.57 -1.15 10.39
N PHE A 244 1.82 -1.41 9.99
CA PHE A 244 2.13 -2.04 8.70
C PHE A 244 1.46 -3.42 8.58
N VAL A 245 1.65 -4.29 9.57
CA VAL A 245 1.07 -5.64 9.55
C VAL A 245 -0.44 -5.60 9.46
N TYR A 246 -1.08 -4.77 10.28
CA TYR A 246 -2.54 -4.61 10.26
C TYR A 246 -3.05 -4.18 8.89
N ASN A 247 -2.43 -3.18 8.27
CA ASN A 247 -2.86 -2.66 6.97
C ASN A 247 -2.73 -3.72 5.86
N ILE A 248 -1.66 -4.52 5.86
CA ILE A 248 -1.50 -5.61 4.88
C ILE A 248 -2.50 -6.74 5.14
N VAL A 249 -2.79 -7.08 6.40
CA VAL A 249 -3.83 -8.08 6.72
C VAL A 249 -5.21 -7.58 6.27
N VAL A 250 -5.52 -6.29 6.45
CA VAL A 250 -6.76 -5.69 5.95
C VAL A 250 -6.83 -5.76 4.43
N LEU A 251 -5.74 -5.45 3.73
CA LEU A 251 -5.66 -5.61 2.27
C LEU A 251 -5.98 -7.04 1.85
N LEU A 252 -5.32 -8.03 2.45
CA LEU A 252 -5.55 -9.45 2.15
C LEU A 252 -6.98 -9.89 2.47
N PHE A 253 -7.53 -9.44 3.60
CA PHE A 253 -8.91 -9.72 3.98
C PHE A 253 -9.92 -9.19 2.95
N VAL A 254 -9.77 -7.91 2.58
CA VAL A 254 -10.62 -7.27 1.55
C VAL A 254 -10.45 -7.99 0.20
N TYR A 255 -9.21 -8.27 -0.19
CA TYR A 255 -8.89 -8.95 -1.44
C TYR A 255 -9.54 -10.34 -1.52
N CYS A 256 -9.45 -11.12 -0.44
CA CYS A 256 -10.11 -12.43 -0.33
C CYS A 256 -11.64 -12.34 -0.38
N SER A 257 -12.24 -11.21 0.01
CA SER A 257 -13.70 -11.04 -0.01
C SER A 257 -14.25 -10.50 -1.33
N LEU A 258 -13.48 -9.70 -2.06
CA LEU A 258 -13.94 -9.00 -3.27
C LEU A 258 -13.56 -9.71 -4.56
N ILE A 259 -12.35 -10.25 -4.63
CA ILE A 259 -11.77 -10.71 -5.90
C ILE A 259 -12.29 -12.12 -6.26
N PRO A 260 -12.68 -12.37 -7.52
CA PRO A 260 -13.03 -13.70 -8.01
C PRO A 260 -11.91 -14.73 -7.79
N ILE A 261 -12.27 -16.01 -7.61
CA ILE A 261 -11.32 -17.05 -7.18
C ILE A 261 -10.14 -17.23 -8.14
N GLU A 262 -10.36 -17.14 -9.45
CA GLU A 262 -9.30 -17.33 -10.46
C GLU A 262 -8.25 -16.22 -10.41
N ALA A 263 -8.68 -14.95 -10.43
CA ALA A 263 -7.77 -13.81 -10.30
C ALA A 263 -7.05 -13.82 -8.95
N LYS A 264 -7.77 -14.21 -7.88
CA LYS A 264 -7.23 -14.32 -6.53
C LYS A 264 -6.12 -15.35 -6.41
N ARG A 265 -6.33 -16.57 -6.95
CA ARG A 265 -5.31 -17.63 -7.00
C ARG A 265 -4.02 -17.14 -7.62
N ASN A 266 -4.11 -16.48 -8.78
CA ASN A 266 -2.95 -15.98 -9.49
C ASN A 266 -2.18 -14.93 -8.68
N ARG A 267 -2.88 -13.96 -8.07
CA ARG A 267 -2.23 -12.92 -7.28
C ARG A 267 -1.61 -13.47 -5.99
N ILE A 268 -2.30 -14.37 -5.28
CA ILE A 268 -1.78 -14.99 -4.07
C ILE A 268 -0.54 -15.84 -4.38
N ARG A 269 -0.51 -16.54 -5.53
CA ARG A 269 0.69 -17.24 -5.99
C ARG A 269 1.88 -16.30 -6.22
N GLN A 270 1.67 -15.18 -6.93
CA GLN A 270 2.73 -14.19 -7.13
C GLN A 270 3.22 -13.56 -5.82
N LEU A 271 2.29 -13.30 -4.88
CA LEU A 271 2.63 -12.82 -3.55
C LEU A 271 3.46 -13.84 -2.78
N LYS A 272 3.13 -15.14 -2.89
CA LYS A 272 3.93 -16.22 -2.30
C LYS A 272 5.34 -16.27 -2.90
N GLU A 273 5.46 -16.26 -4.23
CA GLU A 273 6.75 -16.26 -4.93
C GLU A 273 7.63 -15.07 -4.50
N LEU A 274 7.03 -13.89 -4.33
CA LEU A 274 7.71 -12.71 -3.80
C LEU A 274 8.20 -12.92 -2.37
N MET A 275 7.37 -13.44 -1.48
CA MET A 275 7.75 -13.67 -0.08
C MET A 275 8.83 -14.75 0.07
N ASP A 276 8.77 -15.79 -0.75
CA ASP A 276 9.80 -16.83 -0.81
C ASP A 276 11.13 -16.22 -1.27
N SER A 277 11.13 -15.36 -2.29
CA SER A 277 12.33 -14.62 -2.75
C SER A 277 12.88 -13.64 -1.71
N ILE A 278 12.04 -12.96 -0.93
CA ILE A 278 12.51 -12.10 0.17
C ILE A 278 13.18 -12.96 1.25
N SER A 279 12.64 -14.16 1.49
CA SER A 279 13.16 -15.09 2.50
C SER A 279 14.48 -15.75 2.09
N THR A 280 14.83 -15.79 0.80
CA THR A 280 16.17 -16.26 0.38
C THR A 280 17.28 -15.24 0.67
N ASN A 281 16.95 -13.96 0.84
CA ASN A 281 17.91 -12.88 1.17
C ASN A 281 18.08 -12.68 2.69
N ASP A 282 17.74 -13.69 3.50
CA ASP A 282 17.63 -13.59 4.96
C ASP A 282 18.94 -13.15 5.64
N GLU A 283 20.11 -13.38 5.03
CA GLU A 283 21.41 -12.98 5.62
C GLU A 283 21.49 -11.49 5.97
N PHE A 284 20.83 -10.62 5.20
CA PHE A 284 20.79 -9.18 5.46
C PHE A 284 19.93 -8.80 6.68
N PHE A 285 18.99 -9.67 7.09
CA PHE A 285 17.94 -9.35 8.07
C PHE A 285 17.86 -10.30 9.26
N LYS A 286 18.57 -11.43 9.25
CA LYS A 286 18.66 -12.40 10.37
C LYS A 286 18.95 -11.74 11.71
N SER A 287 19.76 -10.67 11.70
CA SER A 287 20.16 -9.94 12.89
C SER A 287 19.12 -8.91 13.38
N ASN A 288 18.02 -8.70 12.64
CA ASN A 288 16.96 -7.76 13.00
C ASN A 288 15.66 -8.50 13.41
N PRO A 289 15.44 -8.74 14.73
CA PRO A 289 14.33 -9.55 15.20
C PRO A 289 12.95 -8.99 14.83
N GLN A 290 12.84 -7.68 14.59
CA GLN A 290 11.56 -7.08 14.21
C GLN A 290 11.17 -7.45 12.78
N ILE A 291 12.12 -7.38 11.85
CA ILE A 291 11.91 -7.73 10.44
C ILE A 291 11.64 -9.23 10.34
N THR A 292 12.49 -10.08 10.92
CA THR A 292 12.33 -11.54 10.91
C THR A 292 10.98 -11.96 11.51
N SER A 293 10.57 -11.33 12.61
CA SER A 293 9.28 -11.63 13.25
C SER A 293 8.08 -11.27 12.38
N VAL A 294 8.16 -10.21 11.58
CA VAL A 294 7.09 -9.82 10.65
C VAL A 294 7.11 -10.70 9.40
N ASN A 295 8.29 -10.99 8.85
CA ASN A 295 8.45 -11.88 7.70
C ASN A 295 7.86 -13.27 7.99
N ASN A 296 8.22 -13.86 9.13
CA ASN A 296 7.70 -15.16 9.55
C ASN A 296 6.18 -15.18 9.74
N PHE A 297 5.58 -14.06 10.15
CA PHE A 297 4.12 -13.96 10.25
C PHE A 297 3.48 -13.92 8.86
N PHE A 298 4.03 -13.12 7.94
CA PHE A 298 3.51 -13.02 6.58
C PHE A 298 3.70 -14.30 5.76
N ASN A 299 4.84 -14.98 5.86
CA ASN A 299 5.04 -16.27 5.19
C ASN A 299 3.95 -17.26 5.58
N LYS A 300 3.72 -17.47 6.88
CA LYS A 300 2.66 -18.37 7.36
C LYS A 300 1.26 -17.95 6.91
N LEU A 301 0.98 -16.65 6.89
CA LEU A 301 -0.30 -16.12 6.42
C LEU A 301 -0.49 -16.41 4.94
N ILE A 302 0.50 -16.09 4.11
CA ILE A 302 0.43 -16.18 2.66
C ILE A 302 0.44 -17.65 2.21
N ASP A 303 1.23 -18.51 2.85
CA ASP A 303 1.18 -19.96 2.65
C ASP A 303 -0.22 -20.51 2.90
N LYS A 304 -0.84 -20.12 4.02
CA LYS A 304 -2.20 -20.56 4.34
C LYS A 304 -3.23 -20.06 3.34
N LEU A 305 -3.10 -18.81 2.86
CA LEU A 305 -3.99 -18.27 1.84
C LEU A 305 -3.80 -18.96 0.49
N ALA A 306 -2.56 -19.33 0.14
CA ALA A 306 -2.26 -20.09 -1.07
C ALA A 306 -2.85 -21.50 -1.03
N GLU A 307 -2.88 -22.16 0.14
CA GLU A 307 -3.57 -23.45 0.34
C GLU A 307 -5.10 -23.35 0.22
N GLU A 308 -5.70 -22.25 0.67
CA GLU A 308 -7.16 -22.06 0.63
C GLU A 308 -7.69 -21.62 -0.75
N CYS A 309 -6.81 -21.11 -1.63
CA CYS A 309 -7.18 -20.64 -2.97
C CYS A 309 -7.21 -21.78 -3.97
#